data_AF-A0A816B0J5-F1
#
_entry.id   AF-A0A816B0J5-F1
#
_cell.length_a   1.000
_cell.length_b   1.000
_cell.length_c   1.000
_cell.angle_alpha   90.00
_cell.angle_beta   90.00
_cell.angle_gamma   90.00
#
_symmetry.space_group_name_H-M   'P 1'
#
loop_
_entity.id
_entity.type
_entity.pdbx_description
1 polymer ?
#
loop_
_entity_poly.entity_id
_entity_poly.type
_entity_poly.pdbx_seq_one_letter_code
_entity_poly.pdbx_strand_id
1 'polypeptide(L)'
;MNLSKHCCSAFAEPGEERQAFQAQGHQDYDNFLKYRAEELHLGGVLILAHCCVNEQGSTGCDQALHLVYKCAQSFLTSEELLEFNYSTYLNSYAECIDPDLLARHSFQLIKAGFARIASPLYAKYRDGKLTLDEFAHAKTEWIRSWSESSLEQALKTTGLRTNENTEQVLNQIWTRYEEEVREKPGEYDDCTICTYMALKKI
;
A
#
# COMPACT_ATOMS: atom_id res chain seq x y z
N MET A 1 -5.28 -11.40 -11.74
CA MET A 1 -6.45 -10.59 -12.14
C MET A 1 -6.09 -9.16 -11.82
N ASN A 2 -6.29 -8.25 -12.77
CA ASN A 2 -5.91 -6.85 -12.63
C ASN A 2 -7.16 -6.00 -12.33
N LEU A 3 -6.96 -4.86 -11.66
CA LEU A 3 -7.99 -3.88 -11.39
C LEU A 3 -8.19 -2.99 -12.62
N SER A 4 -9.44 -2.75 -13.00
CA SER A 4 -9.74 -2.01 -14.24
C SER A 4 -9.82 -0.48 -14.06
N LYS A 5 -10.00 0.01 -12.83
CA LYS A 5 -10.30 1.42 -12.54
C LYS A 5 -9.39 2.09 -11.51
N HIS A 6 -8.54 1.31 -10.84
CA HIS A 6 -7.65 1.76 -9.77
C HIS A 6 -6.38 0.93 -9.79
N CYS A 7 -5.33 1.36 -9.11
CA CYS A 7 -4.11 0.56 -8.92
C CYS A 7 -4.04 -0.13 -7.54
N CYS A 8 -4.96 0.16 -6.61
CA CYS A 8 -4.98 -0.43 -5.27
C CYS A 8 -6.31 -1.12 -4.99
N SER A 9 -6.25 -2.36 -4.49
CA SER A 9 -7.43 -3.19 -4.23
C SER A 9 -8.36 -2.63 -3.15
N ALA A 10 -7.85 -1.78 -2.26
CA ALA A 10 -8.65 -1.09 -1.24
C ALA A 10 -9.74 -0.17 -1.83
N PHE A 11 -9.53 0.34 -3.06
CA PHE A 11 -10.48 1.22 -3.74
C PHE A 11 -11.37 0.50 -4.74
N ALA A 12 -11.18 -0.81 -4.92
CA ALA A 12 -12.04 -1.58 -5.81
C ALA A 12 -13.44 -1.70 -5.21
N GLU A 13 -14.46 -1.52 -6.06
CA GLU A 13 -15.85 -1.78 -5.70
C GLU A 13 -16.03 -3.26 -5.31
N PRO A 14 -17.04 -3.60 -4.48
CA PRO A 14 -17.40 -4.98 -4.23
C PRO A 14 -17.68 -5.73 -5.55
N GLY A 15 -16.92 -6.80 -5.82
CA GLY A 15 -17.02 -7.56 -7.07
C GLY A 15 -15.84 -8.50 -7.25
N GLU A 16 -15.76 -9.12 -8.44
CA GLU A 16 -14.78 -10.16 -8.75
C GLU A 16 -13.33 -9.68 -8.57
N GLU A 17 -13.01 -8.47 -9.04
CA GLU A 17 -11.66 -7.89 -8.92
C GLU A 17 -11.22 -7.80 -7.45
N ARG A 18 -12.04 -7.19 -6.60
CA ARG A 18 -11.74 -7.08 -5.16
C ARG A 18 -11.67 -8.45 -4.48
N GLN A 19 -12.58 -9.36 -4.82
CA GLN A 19 -12.62 -10.71 -4.26
C GLN A 19 -11.38 -11.51 -4.62
N ALA A 20 -10.84 -11.36 -5.83
CA ALA A 20 -9.61 -12.03 -6.24
C ALA A 20 -8.41 -11.58 -5.41
N PHE A 21 -8.25 -10.27 -5.18
CA PHE A 21 -7.21 -9.73 -4.31
C PHE A 21 -7.39 -10.17 -2.85
N GLN A 22 -8.63 -10.16 -2.36
CA GLN A 22 -8.94 -10.63 -1.00
C GLN A 22 -8.58 -12.11 -0.83
N ALA A 23 -9.00 -12.97 -1.76
CA ALA A 23 -8.71 -14.40 -1.72
C ALA A 23 -7.20 -14.67 -1.72
N GLN A 24 -6.44 -13.98 -2.60
CA GLN A 24 -4.99 -14.10 -2.63
C GLN A 24 -4.36 -13.59 -1.33
N GLY A 25 -4.78 -12.43 -0.81
CA GLY A 25 -4.28 -11.87 0.43
C GLY A 25 -4.52 -12.75 1.65
N HIS A 26 -5.70 -13.38 1.73
CA HIS A 26 -6.03 -14.36 2.77
C HIS A 26 -5.15 -15.60 2.65
N GLN A 27 -4.95 -16.11 1.44
CA GLN A 27 -4.07 -17.24 1.20
C GLN A 27 -2.61 -16.93 1.57
N ASP A 28 -2.11 -15.76 1.20
CA ASP A 28 -0.75 -15.33 1.50
C ASP A 28 -0.55 -15.17 3.02
N TYR A 29 -1.53 -14.60 3.71
CA TYR A 29 -1.49 -14.43 5.17
C TYR A 29 -1.60 -15.76 5.92
N ASP A 30 -2.49 -16.67 5.50
CA ASP A 30 -2.59 -18.03 6.06
C ASP A 30 -1.28 -18.81 5.87
N ASN A 31 -0.72 -18.79 4.66
CA ASN A 31 0.57 -19.42 4.35
C ASN A 31 1.72 -18.81 5.18
N PHE A 32 1.75 -17.49 5.32
CA PHE A 32 2.75 -16.82 6.13
C PHE A 32 2.70 -17.31 7.58
N LEU A 33 1.52 -17.33 8.20
CA LEU A 33 1.35 -17.82 9.57
C LEU A 33 1.73 -19.29 9.67
N LYS A 34 1.30 -20.14 8.74
CA LYS A 34 1.67 -21.55 8.68
C LYS A 34 3.18 -21.75 8.71
N TYR A 35 3.91 -21.13 7.79
CA TYR A 35 5.36 -21.34 7.70
C TYR A 35 6.11 -20.74 8.89
N ARG A 36 5.68 -19.60 9.42
CA ARG A 36 6.26 -19.05 10.65
C ARG A 36 6.01 -19.96 11.87
N ALA A 37 4.88 -20.64 11.93
CA ALA A 37 4.60 -21.60 12.99
C ALA A 37 5.49 -22.85 12.90
N GLU A 38 5.83 -23.32 11.69
CA GLU A 38 6.73 -24.46 11.46
C GLU A 38 8.18 -24.14 11.85
N GLU A 39 8.60 -22.89 11.66
CA GLU A 39 9.97 -22.44 11.95
C GLU A 39 10.20 -22.07 13.43
N LEU A 40 9.15 -21.63 14.13
CA LEU A 40 9.26 -21.23 15.53
C LEU A 40 9.28 -22.44 16.46
N HIS A 41 10.20 -22.42 17.43
CA HIS A 41 10.16 -23.35 18.55
C HIS A 41 8.93 -23.08 19.43
N LEU A 42 8.46 -24.12 20.14
CA LEU A 42 7.37 -23.99 21.11
C LEU A 42 7.69 -22.91 22.15
N GLY A 43 6.75 -21.99 22.35
CA GLY A 43 6.93 -20.81 23.21
C GLY A 43 7.62 -19.62 22.54
N GLY A 44 8.13 -19.78 21.32
CA GLY A 44 8.70 -18.69 20.52
C GLY A 44 7.66 -17.61 20.21
N VAL A 45 8.14 -16.38 20.00
CA VAL A 45 7.29 -15.20 19.80
C VAL A 45 7.50 -14.62 18.42
N LEU A 46 6.41 -14.38 17.71
CA LEU A 46 6.35 -13.65 16.45
C LEU A 46 5.78 -12.25 16.72
N ILE A 47 6.53 -11.21 16.35
CA ILE A 47 6.05 -9.82 16.40
C ILE A 47 5.84 -9.35 14.97
N LEU A 48 4.63 -8.90 14.66
CA LEU A 48 4.26 -8.40 13.33
C LEU A 48 3.80 -6.96 13.43
N ALA A 49 4.20 -6.15 12.46
CA ALA A 49 3.64 -4.83 12.20
C ALA A 49 3.52 -4.67 10.69
N HIS A 50 2.32 -4.38 10.20
CA HIS A 50 2.07 -4.18 8.77
C HIS A 50 0.90 -3.21 8.54
N CYS A 51 0.87 -2.64 7.34
CA CYS A 51 -0.21 -1.75 6.91
C CYS A 51 -1.54 -2.52 6.83
N CYS A 52 -2.62 -1.87 7.24
CA CYS A 52 -3.97 -2.42 7.19
C CYS A 52 -4.96 -1.34 6.73
N VAL A 53 -6.21 -1.75 6.51
CA VAL A 53 -7.31 -0.80 6.36
C VAL A 53 -8.03 -0.58 7.69
N ASN A 54 -8.62 0.61 7.86
CA ASN A 54 -9.53 0.85 8.98
C ASN A 54 -10.92 0.22 8.73
N GLU A 55 -11.84 0.43 9.67
CA GLU A 55 -13.23 -0.07 9.58
C GLU A 55 -14.00 0.45 8.36
N GLN A 56 -13.58 1.58 7.78
CA GLN A 56 -14.17 2.16 6.58
C GLN A 56 -13.47 1.69 5.28
N GLY A 57 -12.44 0.85 5.38
CA GLY A 57 -11.65 0.40 4.23
C GLY A 57 -10.57 1.39 3.78
N SER A 58 -10.34 2.48 4.52
CA SER A 58 -9.30 3.47 4.19
C SER A 58 -7.91 2.94 4.55
N THR A 59 -6.94 3.24 3.68
CA THR A 59 -5.50 2.96 3.86
C THR A 59 -4.80 4.04 4.69
N GLY A 60 -5.44 5.19 4.87
CA GLY A 60 -4.86 6.38 5.49
C GLY A 60 -4.06 7.27 4.53
N CYS A 61 -3.76 6.80 3.32
CA CYS A 61 -3.09 7.55 2.24
C CYS A 61 -3.89 7.53 0.92
N ASP A 62 -5.23 7.45 1.03
CA ASP A 62 -6.13 7.22 -0.10
C ASP A 62 -5.98 8.30 -1.19
N GLN A 63 -5.92 9.58 -0.81
CA GLN A 63 -5.76 10.68 -1.76
C GLN A 63 -4.42 10.61 -2.50
N ALA A 64 -3.34 10.25 -1.81
CA ALA A 64 -2.05 10.08 -2.43
C ALA A 64 -2.06 8.94 -3.46
N LEU A 65 -2.64 7.79 -3.12
CA LEU A 65 -2.74 6.65 -4.04
C LEU A 65 -3.66 6.95 -5.24
N HIS A 66 -4.80 7.62 -5.01
CA HIS A 66 -5.66 8.08 -6.10
C HIS A 66 -4.94 9.05 -7.04
N LEU A 67 -4.13 9.95 -6.50
CA LEU A 67 -3.34 10.86 -7.31
C LEU A 67 -2.32 10.11 -8.17
N VAL A 68 -1.62 9.09 -7.64
CA VAL A 68 -0.69 8.28 -8.47
C VAL A 68 -1.42 7.69 -9.67
N TYR A 69 -2.60 7.09 -9.45
CA TYR A 69 -3.39 6.52 -10.54
C TYR A 69 -3.85 7.59 -11.55
N LYS A 70 -4.36 8.74 -11.07
CA LYS A 70 -4.76 9.88 -11.92
C LYS A 70 -3.60 10.39 -12.77
N CYS A 71 -2.40 10.53 -12.19
CA CYS A 71 -1.21 10.91 -12.92
C CYS A 71 -0.86 9.85 -13.97
N ALA A 72 -0.84 8.56 -13.60
CA ALA A 72 -0.56 7.46 -14.52
C ALA A 72 -1.53 7.43 -15.73
N GLN A 73 -2.83 7.68 -15.52
CA GLN A 73 -3.84 7.78 -16.58
C GLN A 73 -3.49 8.81 -17.68
N SER A 74 -2.69 9.82 -17.34
CA SER A 74 -2.31 10.88 -18.30
C SER A 74 -1.15 10.47 -19.21
N PHE A 75 -0.38 9.43 -18.86
CA PHE A 75 0.87 9.07 -19.53
C PHE A 75 0.95 7.59 -19.97
N LEU A 76 0.10 6.72 -19.42
CA LEU A 76 0.01 5.31 -19.78
C LEU A 76 -1.08 5.09 -20.83
N THR A 77 -0.83 4.14 -21.73
CA THR A 77 -1.88 3.58 -22.59
C THR A 77 -2.89 2.77 -21.78
N SER A 78 -4.06 2.46 -22.35
CA SER A 78 -5.07 1.64 -21.66
C SER A 78 -4.57 0.24 -21.26
N GLU A 79 -3.67 -0.35 -22.06
CA GLU A 79 -3.06 -1.64 -21.76
C GLU A 79 -2.07 -1.54 -20.60
N GLU A 80 -1.15 -0.56 -20.65
CA GLU A 80 -0.21 -0.30 -19.55
C GLU A 80 -0.94 0.05 -18.25
N LEU A 81 -2.03 0.83 -18.34
CA LEU A 81 -2.82 1.20 -17.19
C LEU A 81 -3.54 0.00 -16.57
N LEU A 82 -3.99 -0.97 -17.38
CA LEU A 82 -4.55 -2.23 -16.90
C LEU A 82 -3.49 -3.07 -16.19
N GLU A 83 -2.23 -3.02 -16.62
CA GLU A 83 -1.12 -3.71 -15.97
C GLU A 83 -0.64 -3.01 -14.68
N PHE A 84 -0.92 -1.71 -14.52
CA PHE A 84 -0.51 -0.95 -13.35
C PHE A 84 -1.35 -1.26 -12.10
N ASN A 85 -0.89 -2.23 -11.32
CA ASN A 85 -1.49 -2.66 -10.06
C ASN A 85 -0.45 -2.79 -8.95
N TYR A 86 -0.84 -2.38 -7.74
CA TYR A 86 -0.17 -2.82 -6.53
C TYR A 86 -0.66 -4.22 -6.19
N SER A 87 0.23 -5.21 -6.30
CA SER A 87 -0.02 -6.61 -5.93
C SER A 87 -0.10 -6.77 -4.41
N THR A 88 -1.07 -6.10 -3.79
CA THR A 88 -1.23 -6.06 -2.34
C THR A 88 -2.71 -6.06 -1.98
N TYR A 89 -3.04 -6.87 -0.98
CA TYR A 89 -4.30 -6.79 -0.26
C TYR A 89 -4.00 -6.37 1.18
N LEU A 90 -4.64 -5.30 1.63
CA LEU A 90 -4.50 -4.79 2.99
C LEU A 90 -5.63 -5.37 3.84
N ASN A 91 -5.27 -6.32 4.71
CA ASN A 91 -6.22 -6.88 5.67
C ASN A 91 -6.78 -5.79 6.60
N SER A 92 -8.00 -5.96 7.06
CA SER A 92 -8.54 -5.21 8.20
C SER A 92 -7.94 -5.70 9.51
N TYR A 93 -8.01 -4.88 10.56
CA TYR A 93 -7.60 -5.29 11.91
C TYR A 93 -8.28 -6.60 12.35
N ALA A 94 -9.58 -6.75 12.07
CA ALA A 94 -10.36 -7.92 12.45
C ALA A 94 -9.86 -9.20 11.76
N GLU A 95 -9.54 -9.13 10.46
CA GLU A 95 -8.96 -10.25 9.71
C GLU A 95 -7.58 -10.63 10.25
N CYS A 96 -6.77 -9.64 10.64
CA CYS A 96 -5.43 -9.88 11.18
C CYS A 96 -5.42 -10.66 12.50
N ILE A 97 -6.43 -10.43 13.36
CA ILE A 97 -6.48 -10.98 14.73
C ILE A 97 -7.48 -12.14 14.88
N ASP A 98 -8.01 -12.67 13.78
CA ASP A 98 -9.01 -13.73 13.80
C ASP A 98 -8.55 -14.93 14.66
N PRO A 99 -9.21 -15.22 15.80
CA PRO A 99 -8.85 -16.32 16.66
C PRO A 99 -8.83 -17.68 15.97
N ASP A 100 -9.73 -17.92 15.01
CA ASP A 100 -9.84 -19.22 14.34
C ASP A 100 -8.66 -19.44 13.39
N LEU A 101 -8.27 -18.39 12.65
CA LEU A 101 -7.06 -18.38 11.83
C LEU A 101 -5.79 -18.60 12.67
N LEU A 102 -5.65 -17.88 13.78
CA LEU A 102 -4.47 -18.00 14.63
C LEU A 102 -4.38 -19.39 15.30
N ALA A 103 -5.51 -19.90 15.80
CA ALA A 103 -5.57 -21.23 16.43
C ALA A 103 -5.22 -22.34 15.43
N ARG A 104 -5.63 -22.21 14.16
CA ARG A 104 -5.29 -23.18 13.09
C ARG A 104 -3.78 -23.40 12.93
N HIS A 105 -2.98 -22.36 13.14
CA HIS A 105 -1.51 -22.40 13.03
C HIS A 105 -0.81 -22.54 14.39
N SER A 106 -1.58 -22.86 15.44
CA SER A 106 -1.12 -22.95 16.83
C SER A 106 -0.39 -21.67 17.30
N PHE A 107 -0.98 -20.52 17.01
CA PHE A 107 -0.59 -19.27 17.64
C PHE A 107 -1.61 -18.85 18.71
N GLN A 108 -1.08 -18.41 19.85
CA GLN A 108 -1.83 -17.67 20.84
C GLN A 108 -1.57 -16.17 20.67
N LEU A 109 -2.63 -15.37 20.53
CA LEU A 109 -2.51 -13.92 20.57
C LEU A 109 -2.15 -13.44 21.98
N ILE A 110 -0.99 -12.81 22.13
CA ILE A 110 -0.54 -12.21 23.39
C ILE A 110 -1.01 -10.76 23.50
N LYS A 111 -0.83 -10.02 22.42
CA LYS A 111 -1.21 -8.60 22.33
C LYS A 111 -1.44 -8.23 20.88
N ALA A 112 -2.44 -7.42 20.61
CA ALA A 112 -2.59 -6.71 19.35
C ALA A 112 -2.98 -5.26 19.62
N GLY A 113 -2.76 -4.43 18.62
CA GLY A 113 -3.33 -3.10 18.58
C GLY A 113 -3.34 -2.55 17.17
N PHE A 114 -4.08 -1.46 17.04
CA PHE A 114 -4.26 -0.72 15.82
C PHE A 114 -3.71 0.68 16.03
N ALA A 115 -2.91 1.17 15.08
CA ALA A 115 -2.27 2.46 15.17
C ALA A 115 -2.55 3.27 13.91
N ARG A 116 -2.91 4.54 14.13
CA ARG A 116 -2.90 5.57 13.09
C ARG A 116 -1.71 6.48 13.34
N ILE A 117 -0.73 6.44 12.46
CA ILE A 117 0.53 7.19 12.59
C ILE A 117 0.46 8.38 11.65
N ALA A 118 0.35 9.59 12.20
CA ALA A 118 0.29 10.82 11.40
C ALA A 118 1.59 11.05 10.61
N SER A 119 1.47 11.65 9.42
CA SER A 119 2.63 11.97 8.57
C SER A 119 3.60 12.94 9.27
N PRO A 120 4.86 12.53 9.52
CA PRO A 120 5.85 13.45 10.06
C PRO A 120 6.25 14.54 9.06
N LEU A 121 6.09 14.28 7.75
CA LEU A 121 6.35 15.27 6.70
C LEU A 121 5.32 16.39 6.75
N TYR A 122 4.04 16.04 6.82
CA TYR A 122 2.97 17.04 6.89
C TYR A 122 3.03 17.84 8.20
N ALA A 123 3.33 17.19 9.32
CA ALA A 123 3.53 17.89 10.59
C ALA A 123 4.66 18.93 10.51
N LYS A 124 5.79 18.59 9.89
CA LYS A 124 6.90 19.55 9.69
C LYS A 124 6.50 20.72 8.78
N TYR A 125 5.77 20.46 7.70
CA TYR A 125 5.25 21.50 6.82
C TYR A 125 4.29 22.45 7.56
N ARG A 126 3.29 21.90 8.25
CA ARG A 126 2.32 22.66 9.04
C ARG A 126 2.99 23.50 10.13
N ASP A 127 4.03 22.97 10.76
CA ASP A 127 4.79 23.67 11.80
C ASP A 127 5.82 24.68 11.23
N GLY A 128 5.85 24.89 9.91
CA GLY A 128 6.74 25.84 9.22
C GLY A 128 8.20 25.40 9.15
N LYS A 129 8.51 24.12 9.40
CA LYS A 129 9.86 23.53 9.33
C LYS A 129 10.24 23.04 7.93
N LEU A 130 9.26 22.93 7.03
CA LEU A 130 9.45 22.71 5.61
C LEU A 130 8.71 23.79 4.84
N THR A 131 9.32 24.28 3.78
CA THR A 131 8.65 25.06 2.75
C THR A 131 7.65 24.19 1.98
N LEU A 132 6.77 24.81 1.19
CA LEU A 132 5.83 24.09 0.32
C LEU A 132 6.58 23.18 -0.68
N ASP A 133 7.65 23.68 -1.29
CA ASP A 133 8.42 22.92 -2.27
C ASP A 133 9.14 21.73 -1.63
N GLU A 134 9.75 21.92 -0.45
CA GLU A 134 10.38 20.82 0.28
C GLU A 134 9.36 19.77 0.71
N PHE A 135 8.15 20.18 1.12
CA PHE A 135 7.07 19.25 1.44
C PHE A 135 6.62 18.47 0.22
N ALA A 136 6.30 19.14 -0.89
CA ALA A 136 5.81 18.50 -2.10
C ALA A 136 6.84 17.50 -2.64
N HIS A 137 8.11 17.89 -2.68
CA HIS A 137 9.20 17.02 -3.10
C HIS A 137 9.37 15.81 -2.18
N ALA A 138 9.49 16.03 -0.86
CA ALA A 138 9.66 14.94 0.10
C ALA A 138 8.46 13.97 0.12
N LYS A 139 7.24 14.48 -0.05
CA LYS A 139 6.03 13.68 -0.18
C LYS A 139 6.06 12.82 -1.43
N THR A 140 6.46 13.40 -2.56
CA THR A 140 6.58 12.71 -3.85
C THR A 140 7.61 11.59 -3.78
N GLU A 141 8.80 11.87 -3.26
CA GLU A 141 9.85 10.87 -3.08
C GLU A 141 9.43 9.75 -2.13
N TRP A 142 8.69 10.08 -1.06
CA TRP A 142 8.15 9.06 -0.15
C TRP A 142 7.20 8.10 -0.87
N ILE A 143 6.23 8.60 -1.65
CA ILE A 143 5.31 7.75 -2.41
C ILE A 143 6.07 6.95 -3.49
N ARG A 144 6.95 7.62 -4.23
CA ARG A 144 7.75 7.04 -5.31
C ARG A 144 8.55 5.84 -4.83
N SER A 145 9.16 5.95 -3.64
CA SER A 145 10.10 4.96 -3.10
C SER A 145 9.57 3.53 -2.99
N TRP A 146 8.26 3.33 -2.88
CA TRP A 146 7.64 2.01 -2.75
C TRP A 146 6.64 1.68 -3.87
N SER A 147 6.35 2.64 -4.77
CA SER A 147 5.35 2.45 -5.83
C SER A 147 5.88 2.49 -7.25
N GLU A 148 7.04 3.11 -7.48
CA GLU A 148 7.59 3.29 -8.83
C GLU A 148 7.83 1.96 -9.55
N SER A 149 8.30 0.93 -8.83
CA SER A 149 8.57 -0.38 -9.44
C SER A 149 7.34 -1.00 -10.09
N SER A 150 6.14 -0.78 -9.54
CA SER A 150 4.89 -1.26 -10.13
C SER A 150 4.53 -0.51 -11.42
N LEU A 151 4.79 0.81 -11.46
CA LEU A 151 4.63 1.60 -12.68
C LEU A 151 5.65 1.18 -13.75
N GLU A 152 6.91 1.01 -13.35
CA GLU A 152 7.99 0.59 -14.25
C GLU A 152 7.69 -0.79 -14.85
N GLN A 153 7.21 -1.73 -14.04
CA GLN A 153 6.80 -3.05 -14.52
C GLN A 153 5.69 -2.94 -15.55
N ALA A 154 4.63 -2.16 -15.28
CA ALA A 154 3.52 -1.97 -16.21
C ALA A 154 3.96 -1.40 -17.57
N LEU A 155 4.89 -0.43 -17.56
CA LEU A 155 5.47 0.16 -18.77
C LEU A 155 6.31 -0.85 -19.58
N LYS A 156 6.92 -1.82 -18.92
CA LYS A 156 7.76 -2.86 -19.55
C LYS A 156 6.95 -4.04 -20.07
N THR A 157 5.76 -4.32 -19.52
CA THR A 157 4.94 -5.48 -19.88
C THR A 157 4.56 -5.53 -21.37
N THR A 158 4.32 -4.37 -21.99
CA THR A 158 3.96 -4.31 -23.42
C THR A 158 5.15 -4.59 -24.36
N GLY A 159 6.39 -4.48 -23.87
CA GLY A 159 7.60 -4.59 -24.67
C GLY A 159 7.81 -3.45 -25.69
N LEU A 160 6.92 -2.44 -25.71
CA LEU A 160 6.95 -1.34 -26.68
C LEU A 160 7.93 -0.22 -26.28
N ARG A 161 8.23 -0.09 -24.99
CA ARG A 161 9.07 0.99 -24.47
C ARG A 161 10.53 0.55 -24.33
N THR A 162 11.44 1.42 -24.72
CA THR A 162 12.86 1.32 -24.35
C THR A 162 13.04 1.72 -22.89
N ASN A 163 14.20 1.39 -22.30
CA ASN A 163 14.52 1.83 -20.94
C ASN A 163 14.50 3.37 -20.81
N GLU A 164 15.05 4.09 -21.79
CA GLU A 164 15.06 5.55 -21.81
C GLU A 164 13.64 6.14 -21.87
N ASN A 165 12.77 5.58 -22.72
CA ASN A 165 11.37 6.00 -22.79
C ASN A 165 10.60 5.67 -21.50
N THR A 166 10.98 4.60 -20.80
CA THR A 166 10.36 4.22 -19.51
C THR A 166 10.71 5.23 -18.43
N GLU A 167 12.01 5.54 -18.27
CA GLU A 167 12.50 6.51 -17.29
C GLU A 167 11.90 7.91 -17.53
N GLN A 168 11.84 8.35 -18.79
CA GLN A 168 11.24 9.63 -19.15
C GLN A 168 9.77 9.72 -18.70
N VAL A 169 8.99 8.67 -18.90
CA VAL A 169 7.57 8.66 -18.53
C VAL A 169 7.35 8.54 -17.03
N LEU A 170 8.17 7.77 -16.32
CA LEU A 170 8.16 7.76 -14.86
C LEU A 170 8.43 9.16 -14.31
N ASN A 171 9.44 9.85 -14.83
CA ASN A 171 9.76 11.21 -14.41
C ASN A 171 8.62 12.20 -14.71
N GLN A 172 7.92 12.06 -15.83
CA GLN A 172 6.74 12.88 -16.14
C GLN A 172 5.59 12.64 -15.16
N ILE A 173 5.30 11.39 -14.81
CA ILE A 173 4.27 11.02 -13.82
C ILE A 173 4.59 11.66 -12.46
N TRP A 174 5.82 11.52 -11.98
CA TRP A 174 6.22 12.05 -10.67
C TRP A 174 6.32 13.57 -10.65
N THR A 175 6.72 14.20 -11.76
CA THR A 175 6.67 15.67 -11.90
C THR A 175 5.23 16.15 -11.76
N ARG A 176 4.28 15.50 -12.47
CA ARG A 176 2.86 15.86 -12.38
C ARG A 176 2.29 15.62 -10.99
N TYR A 177 2.70 14.53 -10.34
CA TYR A 177 2.32 14.23 -8.97
C TYR A 177 2.76 15.35 -8.01
N GLU A 178 4.04 15.74 -8.08
CA GLU A 178 4.59 16.80 -7.23
C GLU A 178 3.90 18.15 -7.43
N GLU A 179 3.57 18.50 -8.68
CA GLU A 179 2.76 19.67 -9.01
C GLU A 179 1.40 19.66 -8.31
N GLU A 180 0.66 18.54 -8.37
CA GLU A 180 -0.66 18.43 -7.75
C GLU A 180 -0.58 18.46 -6.21
N VAL A 181 0.50 17.90 -5.62
CA VAL A 181 0.77 18.05 -4.18
C VAL A 181 1.01 19.52 -3.82
N ARG A 182 1.76 20.25 -4.64
CA ARG A 182 2.05 21.68 -4.44
C ARG A 182 0.79 22.54 -4.53
N GLU A 183 -0.13 22.22 -5.45
CA GLU A 183 -1.39 22.94 -5.61
C GLU A 183 -2.31 22.80 -4.38
N LYS A 184 -2.30 21.62 -3.74
CA LYS A 184 -3.24 21.29 -2.66
C LYS A 184 -2.58 20.53 -1.51
N PRO A 185 -1.58 21.10 -0.82
CA PRO A 185 -0.79 20.38 0.16
C PRO A 185 -1.63 19.80 1.31
N GLY A 186 -2.75 20.45 1.66
CA GLY A 186 -3.66 20.01 2.72
C GLY A 186 -4.48 18.75 2.40
N GLU A 187 -4.64 18.37 1.13
CA GLU A 187 -5.30 17.10 0.75
C GLU A 187 -4.39 15.89 1.04
N TYR A 188 -3.10 16.14 1.33
CA TYR A 188 -2.07 15.13 1.58
C TYR A 188 -1.55 15.15 3.03
N ASP A 189 -2.44 15.46 3.99
CA ASP A 189 -2.27 15.15 5.42
C ASP A 189 -2.61 13.67 5.68
N ASP A 190 -1.75 12.80 5.16
CA ASP A 190 -1.94 11.35 5.24
C ASP A 190 -1.56 10.81 6.63
N CYS A 191 -1.96 9.57 6.85
CA CYS A 191 -1.46 8.74 7.93
C CYS A 191 -1.14 7.34 7.43
N THR A 192 -0.27 6.64 8.14
CA THR A 192 -0.11 5.20 7.96
C THR A 192 -1.00 4.49 8.97
N ILE A 193 -1.84 3.60 8.47
CA ILE A 193 -2.71 2.75 9.29
C ILE A 193 -2.05 1.38 9.39
N CYS A 194 -1.74 0.96 10.63
CA CYS A 194 -1.04 -0.29 10.89
C CYS A 194 -1.71 -1.11 11.98
N THR A 195 -1.65 -2.43 11.81
CA THR A 195 -1.87 -3.39 12.88
C THR A 195 -0.52 -3.83 13.41
N TYR A 196 -0.39 -3.95 14.73
CA TYR A 196 0.73 -4.63 15.37
C TYR A 196 0.23 -5.76 16.26
N MET A 197 0.96 -6.88 16.30
CA MET A 197 0.61 -8.01 17.14
C MET A 197 1.83 -8.79 17.61
N ALA A 198 1.70 -9.41 18.78
CA ALA A 198 2.61 -10.39 19.34
C ALA A 198 1.86 -11.72 19.46
N LEU A 199 2.37 -12.74 18.77
CA LEU A 199 1.84 -14.09 18.75
C LEU A 199 2.85 -15.02 19.40
N LYS A 200 2.39 -15.96 20.23
CA LYS A 200 3.21 -17.00 20.84
C LYS A 200 2.89 -18.35 20.20
N LYS A 201 3.91 -19.07 19.75
CA LYS A 201 3.78 -20.44 19.27
C LYS A 201 3.42 -21.35 20.44
N ILE A 202 2.29 -22.06 20.33
CA ILE A 202 1.83 -23.06 21.30
C ILE A 202 1.98 -24.48 20.76
#